data_AF-A0A9X4HWI8-F1
#
_entry.id   AF-A0A9X4HWI8-F1
#
_cell.length_a   1.000
_cell.length_b   1.000
_cell.length_c   1.000
_cell.angle_alpha   90.00
_cell.angle_beta   90.00
_cell.angle_gamma   90.00
#
_symmetry.space_group_name_H-M   'P 1'
#
loop_
_entity.id
_entity.type
_entity.pdbx_description
1 polymer ?
#
loop_
_entity_poly.entity_id
_entity_poly.type
_entity_poly.pdbx_seq_one_letter_code
_entity_poly.pdbx_strand_id
1 'polypeptide(L)'
;MDITPEIIAAFREFMPAFADTTKWPESLITTALCEADTETGSCRWGAFELARGNFKWRGMAYFAAHWLATNYGTLGAGAPPNSDARLNVSQKSVGDESIGYRVAAMMDAGNDWLTYTNYGQQFYRLKKRAGMGAKAV
;
A
#
# COMPACT_ATOMS: atom_id res chain seq x y z
N MET A 1 -8.66 3.07 -14.74
CA MET A 1 -7.65 2.83 -15.79
C MET A 1 -7.61 1.33 -16.04
N ASP A 2 -7.46 0.88 -17.28
CA ASP A 2 -7.31 -0.56 -17.53
C ASP A 2 -5.90 -1.03 -17.15
N ILE A 3 -5.80 -2.08 -16.33
CA ILE A 3 -4.52 -2.64 -15.93
C ILE A 3 -4.07 -3.64 -17.00
N THR A 4 -3.08 -3.26 -17.79
CA THR A 4 -2.51 -4.10 -18.85
C THR A 4 -1.36 -4.99 -18.32
N PRO A 5 -0.99 -6.07 -19.03
CA PRO A 5 0.16 -6.90 -18.65
C PRO A 5 1.48 -6.12 -18.50
N GLU A 6 1.68 -5.06 -19.28
CA GLU A 6 2.87 -4.21 -19.20
C GLU A 6 2.94 -3.47 -17.85
N ILE A 7 1.80 -3.02 -17.32
CA ILE A 7 1.72 -2.37 -16.00
C ILE A 7 2.05 -3.37 -14.90
N ILE A 8 1.59 -4.62 -15.03
CA ILE A 8 1.89 -5.69 -14.08
C ILE A 8 3.40 -6.02 -14.12
N ALA A 9 3.99 -6.12 -15.32
CA ALA A 9 5.43 -6.34 -15.46
C ALA A 9 6.24 -5.20 -14.83
N ALA A 10 5.85 -3.94 -15.09
CA ALA A 10 6.49 -2.78 -14.47
C ALA A 10 6.34 -2.77 -12.95
N PHE A 11 5.20 -3.20 -12.41
CA PHE A 11 4.99 -3.34 -10.97
C PHE A 11 5.97 -4.34 -10.36
N ARG A 12 6.13 -5.51 -10.99
CA ARG A 12 7.07 -6.56 -10.52
C ARG A 12 8.52 -6.09 -10.59
N GLU A 13 8.90 -5.32 -11.61
CA GLU A 13 10.23 -4.71 -11.69
C GLU A 13 10.43 -3.67 -10.58
N PHE A 14 9.44 -2.81 -10.35
CA PHE A 14 9.51 -1.76 -9.33
C PHE A 14 9.45 -2.30 -7.90
N MET A 15 8.76 -3.43 -7.69
CA MET A 15 8.56 -4.07 -6.40
C MET A 15 8.99 -5.55 -6.44
N PRO A 16 10.31 -5.85 -6.38
CA PRO A 16 10.83 -7.21 -6.54
C PRO A 16 10.29 -8.23 -5.54
N ALA A 17 9.81 -7.79 -4.37
CA ALA A 17 9.17 -8.65 -3.38
C ALA A 17 7.90 -9.37 -3.90
N PHE A 18 7.30 -8.85 -4.98
CA PHE A 18 6.10 -9.40 -5.62
C PHE A 18 6.41 -9.99 -7.01
N ALA A 19 7.67 -10.29 -7.32
CA ALA A 19 8.08 -10.80 -8.63
C ALA A 19 7.60 -12.24 -8.91
N ASP A 20 7.46 -13.08 -7.87
CA ASP A 20 7.01 -14.47 -7.99
C ASP A 20 5.56 -14.56 -8.52
N THR A 21 5.39 -15.15 -9.70
CA THR A 21 4.09 -15.27 -10.39
C THR A 21 3.19 -16.36 -9.80
N THR A 22 3.76 -17.34 -9.12
CA THR A 22 2.99 -18.41 -8.46
C THR A 22 2.43 -17.92 -7.13
N LYS A 23 3.25 -17.18 -6.39
CA LYS A 23 2.88 -16.59 -5.09
C LYS A 23 1.97 -15.38 -5.26
N TRP A 24 2.20 -14.58 -6.30
CA TRP A 24 1.45 -13.38 -6.62
C TRP A 24 0.90 -13.50 -8.04
N PRO A 25 -0.26 -14.13 -8.24
CA PRO A 25 -0.86 -14.29 -9.55
C PRO A 25 -1.27 -12.93 -10.13
N GLU A 26 -1.35 -12.85 -11.46
CA GLU A 26 -1.68 -11.60 -12.17
C GLU A 26 -3.04 -11.04 -11.77
N SER A 27 -4.04 -11.90 -11.54
CA SER A 27 -5.36 -11.49 -11.07
C SER A 27 -5.28 -10.72 -9.75
N LEU A 28 -4.41 -11.15 -8.83
CA LEU A 28 -4.27 -10.50 -7.52
C LEU A 28 -3.55 -9.16 -7.62
N ILE A 29 -2.51 -9.07 -8.44
CA ILE A 29 -1.81 -7.81 -8.71
C ILE A 29 -2.74 -6.84 -9.44
N THR A 30 -3.55 -7.34 -10.36
CA THR A 30 -4.57 -6.55 -11.08
C THR A 30 -5.53 -5.90 -10.10
N THR A 31 -6.13 -6.69 -9.19
CA THR A 31 -7.02 -6.16 -8.15
C THR A 31 -6.32 -5.11 -7.29
N ALA A 32 -5.10 -5.38 -6.82
CA ALA A 32 -4.35 -4.44 -6.00
C ALA A 32 -4.05 -3.11 -6.73
N LEU A 33 -3.75 -3.16 -8.03
CA LEU A 33 -3.51 -1.99 -8.85
C LEU A 33 -4.80 -1.23 -9.19
N CYS A 34 -5.93 -1.92 -9.35
CA CYS A 34 -7.24 -1.28 -9.49
C CYS A 34 -7.59 -0.45 -8.24
N GLU A 35 -7.43 -1.03 -7.04
CA GLU A 35 -7.60 -0.30 -5.78
C GLU A 35 -6.60 0.86 -5.63
N ALA A 36 -5.40 0.70 -6.18
CA ALA A 36 -4.42 1.78 -6.18
C ALA A 36 -4.81 2.93 -7.14
N ASP A 37 -5.46 2.64 -8.26
CA ASP A 37 -5.96 3.65 -9.20
C ASP A 37 -7.12 4.44 -8.58
N THR A 38 -8.00 3.81 -7.80
CA THR A 38 -9.10 4.51 -7.12
C THR A 38 -8.57 5.51 -6.08
N GLU A 39 -7.57 5.12 -5.29
CA GLU A 39 -6.93 6.01 -4.31
C GLU A 39 -6.09 7.13 -4.93
N THR A 40 -5.56 6.90 -6.14
CA THR A 40 -4.76 7.89 -6.89
C THR A 40 -5.51 8.56 -8.03
N GLY A 41 -6.83 8.41 -8.09
CA GLY A 41 -7.68 8.89 -9.20
C GLY A 41 -7.87 10.41 -9.25
N SER A 42 -7.46 11.14 -8.21
CA SER A 42 -7.53 12.61 -8.19
C SER A 42 -6.55 13.24 -9.17
N CYS A 43 -6.95 14.34 -9.83
CA CYS A 43 -6.09 15.14 -10.70
C CYS A 43 -4.82 15.67 -10.02
N ARG A 44 -4.76 15.66 -8.68
CA ARG A 44 -3.59 16.06 -7.88
C ARG A 44 -2.38 15.14 -8.03
N TRP A 45 -2.60 13.91 -8.49
CA TRP A 45 -1.50 12.95 -8.72
C TRP A 45 -0.83 13.12 -10.09
N GLY A 46 -1.42 13.91 -10.98
CA GLY A 46 -0.96 14.07 -12.36
C GLY A 46 -1.42 12.96 -13.29
N ALA A 47 -0.98 13.02 -14.54
CA ALA A 47 -1.26 11.98 -15.53
C ALA A 47 -0.48 10.69 -15.21
N PHE A 48 -1.09 9.56 -15.52
CA PHE A 48 -0.43 8.27 -15.41
C PHE A 48 0.61 8.12 -16.52
N GLU A 49 1.82 7.70 -16.15
CA GLU A 49 2.87 7.31 -17.09
C GLU A 49 3.73 6.23 -16.43
N LEU A 50 4.11 5.21 -17.20
CA LEU A 50 5.03 4.15 -16.75
C LEU A 50 6.50 4.63 -16.76
N ALA A 51 6.79 5.66 -15.96
CA ALA A 51 8.12 6.20 -15.78
C ALA A 51 8.53 6.12 -14.31
N ARG A 52 9.81 5.81 -14.04
CA ARG A 52 10.34 5.68 -12.66
C ARG A 52 10.14 6.94 -11.79
N GLY A 53 10.03 8.11 -12.44
CA GLY A 53 9.78 9.40 -11.79
C GLY A 53 8.31 9.80 -11.67
N ASN A 54 7.38 9.10 -12.34
CA ASN A 54 5.99 9.51 -12.38
C ASN A 54 5.33 9.39 -10.99
N PHE A 55 4.71 10.49 -10.55
CA PHE A 55 4.20 10.59 -9.20
C PHE A 55 2.98 9.69 -8.96
N LYS A 56 2.07 9.60 -9.94
CA LYS A 56 0.92 8.70 -9.90
C LYS A 56 1.36 7.23 -9.88
N TRP A 57 2.28 6.83 -10.76
CA TRP A 57 2.80 5.45 -10.81
C TRP A 57 3.42 5.03 -9.47
N ARG A 58 4.25 5.88 -8.86
CA ARG A 58 4.84 5.60 -7.55
C ARG A 58 3.76 5.45 -6.48
N GLY A 59 2.77 6.34 -6.46
CA GLY A 59 1.63 6.24 -5.54
C GLY A 59 0.90 4.91 -5.69
N MET A 60 0.57 4.55 -6.94
CA MET A 60 -0.11 3.30 -7.24
C MET A 60 0.67 2.08 -6.78
N ALA A 61 1.96 2.02 -7.11
CA ALA A 61 2.79 0.87 -6.76
C ALA A 61 2.98 0.71 -5.25
N TYR A 62 3.17 1.81 -4.50
CA TYR A 62 3.28 1.73 -3.04
C TYR A 62 1.95 1.32 -2.38
N PHE A 63 0.81 1.80 -2.89
CA PHE A 63 -0.49 1.40 -2.37
C PHE A 63 -0.79 -0.07 -2.66
N ALA A 64 -0.57 -0.53 -3.90
CA ALA A 64 -0.78 -1.92 -4.28
C ALA A 64 0.12 -2.87 -3.45
N ALA A 65 1.40 -2.52 -3.29
CA ALA A 65 2.33 -3.30 -2.46
C ALA A 65 1.89 -3.33 -0.99
N HIS A 66 1.40 -2.21 -0.45
CA HIS A 66 0.85 -2.16 0.90
C HIS A 66 -0.36 -3.08 1.03
N TRP A 67 -1.33 -2.97 0.12
CA TRP A 67 -2.56 -3.75 0.12
C TRP A 67 -2.27 -5.26 0.03
N LEU A 68 -1.34 -5.68 -0.83
CA LEU A 68 -0.92 -7.07 -0.92
C LEU A 68 -0.27 -7.56 0.38
N ALA A 69 0.63 -6.76 0.95
CA ALA A 69 1.34 -7.12 2.17
C ALA A 69 0.43 -7.18 3.41
N THR A 70 -0.57 -6.32 3.53
CA THR A 70 -1.49 -6.34 4.68
C THR A 70 -2.54 -7.44 4.58
N ASN A 71 -3.06 -7.70 3.38
CA ASN A 71 -4.10 -8.71 3.18
C ASN A 71 -3.55 -10.14 3.16
N TYR A 72 -2.38 -10.37 2.57
CA TYR A 72 -1.83 -11.72 2.31
C TYR A 72 -0.50 -12.01 3.01
N GLY A 73 0.09 -11.02 3.68
CA GLY A 73 1.34 -11.16 4.40
C GLY A 73 2.47 -11.69 3.52
N THR A 74 3.32 -12.54 4.10
CA THR A 74 4.44 -13.19 3.39
C THR A 74 4.02 -14.48 2.68
N LEU A 75 2.77 -14.93 2.80
CA LEU A 75 2.31 -16.21 2.27
C LEU A 75 1.71 -16.08 0.85
N GLY A 76 1.34 -14.87 0.42
CA GLY A 76 0.82 -14.62 -0.93
C GLY A 76 -0.60 -15.15 -1.12
N ALA A 77 -0.98 -15.42 -2.38
CA ALA A 77 -2.35 -15.81 -2.74
C ALA A 77 -2.86 -17.11 -2.11
N GLY A 78 -1.96 -17.95 -1.58
CA GLY A 78 -2.32 -19.18 -0.88
C GLY A 78 -2.80 -18.96 0.56
N ALA A 79 -2.65 -17.76 1.12
CA ALA A 79 -3.17 -17.45 2.45
C ALA A 79 -4.60 -16.92 2.40
N PRO A 80 -5.45 -17.28 3.38
CA PRO A 80 -6.71 -16.59 3.58
C PRO A 80 -6.45 -15.09 3.83
N PRO A 81 -7.23 -14.20 3.22
CA PRO A 81 -7.12 -12.77 3.48
C PRO A 81 -7.27 -12.48 4.97
N ASN A 82 -6.42 -11.60 5.48
CA ASN A 82 -6.47 -11.16 6.88
C ASN A 82 -7.78 -10.40 7.15
N SER A 83 -8.74 -11.08 7.80
CA SER A 83 -10.08 -10.55 8.08
C SER A 83 -10.16 -9.71 9.36
N ASP A 84 -9.08 -9.67 10.14
CA ASP A 84 -9.08 -8.97 11.41
C ASP A 84 -9.09 -7.45 11.19
N ALA A 85 -10.13 -6.77 11.69
CA ALA A 85 -10.14 -5.32 11.81
C ALA A 85 -9.07 -4.91 12.84
N ARG A 86 -7.90 -4.51 12.35
CA ARG A 86 -6.77 -4.15 13.21
C ARG A 86 -6.95 -2.74 13.74
N LEU A 87 -7.67 -2.64 14.85
CA LEU A 87 -7.81 -1.42 15.62
C LEU A 87 -6.50 -1.10 16.35
N ASN A 88 -6.26 0.17 16.59
CA ASN A 88 -5.11 0.67 17.34
C ASN A 88 -5.23 0.24 18.81
N VAL A 89 -4.57 -0.85 19.20
CA VAL A 89 -4.54 -1.33 20.59
C VAL A 89 -3.52 -0.50 21.36
N SER A 90 -3.97 0.50 22.12
CA SER A 90 -3.05 1.44 22.78
C SER A 90 -2.32 0.83 23.98
N GLN A 91 -2.88 -0.20 24.63
CA GLN A 91 -2.28 -0.89 25.76
C GLN A 91 -2.75 -2.34 25.86
N LYS A 92 -1.82 -3.25 26.17
CA LYS A 92 -2.11 -4.62 26.60
C LYS A 92 -1.21 -4.92 27.81
N SER A 93 -1.80 -5.21 28.97
CA SER A 93 -1.08 -5.70 30.14
C SER A 93 -1.21 -7.22 30.24
N VAL A 94 -0.12 -7.90 30.58
CA VAL A 94 -0.11 -9.32 30.93
C VAL A 94 0.61 -9.42 32.27
N GLY A 95 -0.14 -9.54 33.37
CA GLY A 95 0.44 -9.55 34.72
C GLY A 95 1.22 -8.27 35.04
N ASP A 96 2.41 -8.42 35.64
CA ASP A 96 3.29 -7.31 36.03
C ASP A 96 4.20 -6.79 34.90
N GLU A 97 4.08 -7.33 33.67
CA GLU A 97 4.84 -6.86 32.52
C GLU A 97 4.05 -5.81 31.75
N SER A 98 4.51 -4.55 31.86
CA SER A 98 4.03 -3.43 31.07
C SER A 98 5.06 -3.10 29.98
N ILE A 99 4.71 -3.37 28.73
CA ILE A 99 5.50 -2.93 27.57
C ILE A 99 4.93 -1.61 27.06
N GLY A 100 5.59 -0.50 27.38
CA GLY A 100 5.31 0.80 26.79
C GLY A 100 5.83 0.88 25.36
N TYR A 101 5.00 0.56 24.37
CA TYR A 101 5.34 0.82 22.98
C TYR A 101 5.34 2.34 22.73
N ARG A 102 6.28 2.85 21.92
CA ARG A 102 6.18 4.22 21.39
C ARG A 102 4.94 4.30 20.50
N VAL A 103 3.84 4.76 21.07
CA VAL A 103 2.60 5.00 20.33
C VAL A 103 2.85 6.24 19.46
N ALA A 104 3.00 6.03 18.15
CA ALA A 104 2.83 7.13 17.20
C ALA A 104 1.45 7.73 17.46
N ALA A 105 1.33 9.06 17.52
CA ALA A 105 0.09 9.76 17.88
C ALA A 105 -1.12 9.10 17.20
N MET A 106 -2.17 8.77 17.96
CA MET A 106 -3.33 8.04 17.44
C MET A 106 -3.84 8.70 16.16
N MET A 107 -3.70 8.00 15.05
CA MET A 107 -4.21 8.42 13.75
C MET A 107 -5.63 7.88 13.58
N ASP A 108 -6.43 8.55 12.78
CA ASP A 108 -7.72 8.01 12.36
C ASP A 108 -7.54 6.62 11.73
N ALA A 109 -8.45 5.69 12.01
CA ALA A 109 -8.26 4.26 11.75
C ALA A 109 -7.94 3.96 10.27
N GLY A 110 -8.54 4.72 9.35
CA GLY A 110 -8.26 4.60 7.90
C GLY A 110 -6.85 5.05 7.52
N ASN A 111 -6.28 6.05 8.19
CA ASN A 111 -4.91 6.49 7.96
C ASN A 111 -3.88 5.67 8.75
N ASP A 112 -4.28 5.10 9.89
CA ASP A 112 -3.44 4.22 10.70
C ASP A 112 -3.07 2.94 9.96
N TRP A 113 -4.01 2.39 9.18
CA TRP A 113 -3.78 1.21 8.33
C TRP A 113 -2.57 1.37 7.40
N LEU A 114 -2.40 2.55 6.81
CA LEU A 114 -1.26 2.85 5.93
C LEU A 114 0.08 2.81 6.67
N THR A 115 0.12 2.95 7.99
CA THR A 115 1.37 2.99 8.74
C THR A 115 1.97 1.61 9.03
N TYR A 116 1.24 0.52 8.81
CA TYR A 116 1.65 -0.85 9.17
C TYR A 116 2.77 -1.45 8.33
N THR A 117 2.98 -0.94 7.12
CA THR A 117 4.05 -1.44 6.25
C THR A 117 4.90 -0.28 5.78
N ASN A 118 6.16 -0.56 5.45
CA ASN A 118 7.02 0.45 4.84
C ASN A 118 6.38 1.03 3.57
N TYR A 119 5.76 0.18 2.74
CA TYR A 119 5.05 0.60 1.51
C TYR A 119 3.94 1.60 1.79
N GLY A 120 3.09 1.31 2.78
CA GLY A 120 1.98 2.19 3.16
C GLY A 120 2.47 3.52 3.72
N GLN A 121 3.57 3.53 4.49
CA GLN A 121 4.20 4.78 4.96
C GLN A 121 4.74 5.62 3.81
N GLN A 122 5.35 4.99 2.79
CA GLN A 122 5.76 5.70 1.57
C GLN A 122 4.57 6.28 0.83
N PHE A 123 3.50 5.49 0.66
CA PHE A 123 2.26 5.97 0.05
C PHE A 123 1.67 7.15 0.83
N TYR A 124 1.57 7.06 2.16
CA TYR A 124 1.04 8.12 3.01
C TYR A 124 1.84 9.43 2.88
N ARG A 125 3.17 9.33 2.79
CA ARG A 125 4.04 10.48 2.51
C ARG A 125 3.73 11.11 1.16
N LEU A 126 3.50 10.31 0.11
CA LEU A 126 3.11 10.81 -1.21
C LEU A 126 1.69 11.41 -1.20
N LYS A 127 0.73 10.74 -0.55
CA LYS A 127 -0.66 11.20 -0.38
C LYS A 127 -0.72 12.56 0.30
N LYS A 128 0.08 12.80 1.34
CA LYS A 128 0.22 14.13 1.96
C LYS A 128 0.71 15.18 0.98
N ARG A 129 1.73 14.87 0.16
CA ARG A 129 2.25 15.79 -0.86
C ARG A 129 1.19 16.10 -1.93
N ALA A 130 0.46 15.08 -2.40
CA ALA A 130 -0.65 15.24 -3.32
C ALA A 130 -1.75 16.15 -2.73
N GLY A 131 -2.09 15.94 -1.45
CA GLY A 131 -3.08 16.73 -0.72
C GLY A 131 -2.68 18.20 -0.48
N MET A 132 -1.40 18.46 -0.25
CA MET A 132 -0.84 19.82 -0.07
C MET A 132 -0.61 20.57 -1.40
N GLY A 133 -1.03 20.00 -2.54
CA GLY A 133 -0.93 20.68 -3.83
C GLY A 133 0.45 20.62 -4.47
N ALA A 134 1.29 19.63 -4.12
CA ALA A 134 2.47 19.32 -4.93
C ALA A 134 1.99 18.78 -6.29
N LYS A 135 1.69 19.70 -7.22
CA LYS A 135 1.52 19.37 -8.63
C LYS A 135 2.85 18.78 -9.10
N ALA A 136 2.84 17.49 -9.44
CA ALA A 136 3.84 17.02 -10.38
C ALA A 136 3.56 17.76 -11.69
N VAL A 137 4.45 18.67 -12.05
CA VAL A 137 4.50 19.30 -13.39
C VAL A 137 5.02 18.25 -14.36
#